data_AF-A0A2E2EEZ7-F1
#
_entry.id   AF-A0A2E2EEZ7-F1
#
_cell.length_a   1.000
_cell.length_b   1.000
_cell.length_c   1.000
_cell.angle_alpha   90.00
_cell.angle_beta   90.00
_cell.angle_gamma   90.00
#
_symmetry.space_group_name_H-M   'P 1'
#
loop_
_entity.id
_entity.type
_entity.pdbx_description
1 polymer ?
#
loop_
_entity_poly.entity_id
_entity_poly.type
_entity_poly.pdbx_seq_one_letter_code
_entity_poly.pdbx_strand_id
1 'polypeptide(L)'
;MIRYSVLFTLILFSMTCFAQKKKVIYKYKEYEKFDLGDLEIKGSIIAPGDISVKERRRKVFERELLKRDNFDKKIIEEIKFLR
;
A
#
# COMPACT_ATOMS: atom_id res chain seq x y z
N MET A 1 31.05 -26.68 -31.71
CA MET A 1 29.60 -26.94 -31.55
C MET A 1 29.11 -26.85 -30.11
N ILE A 2 29.80 -27.46 -29.13
CA ILE A 2 29.41 -27.43 -27.70
C ILE A 2 29.20 -26.02 -27.13
N ARG A 3 30.05 -25.05 -27.47
CA ARG A 3 29.88 -23.65 -27.01
C ARG A 3 28.56 -23.01 -27.44
N TYR A 4 28.12 -23.29 -28.67
CA TYR A 4 26.85 -22.77 -29.20
C TYR A 4 25.65 -23.54 -28.63
N SER A 5 25.82 -24.83 -28.35
CA SER A 5 24.82 -25.65 -27.67
C SER A 5 24.52 -25.13 -26.24
N VAL A 6 25.57 -24.77 -25.49
CA VAL A 6 25.42 -24.19 -24.14
C VAL A 6 24.77 -22.80 -24.17
N LEU A 7 25.07 -21.99 -25.19
CA LEU A 7 24.44 -20.68 -25.35
C LEU A 7 22.94 -20.81 -25.67
N PHE A 8 22.59 -21.79 -26.51
CA PHE A 8 21.20 -22.05 -26.91
C PHE A 8 20.35 -22.55 -25.73
N THR A 9 20.88 -23.43 -24.88
CA THR A 9 20.18 -23.90 -23.69
C THR A 9 19.96 -22.81 -22.65
N LEU A 10 20.89 -21.85 -22.52
CA LEU A 10 20.73 -20.70 -21.62
C LEU A 10 19.57 -19.79 -22.04
N ILE A 11 19.40 -19.56 -23.35
CA ILE A 11 18.36 -18.69 -23.90
C ILE A 11 16.97 -19.29 -23.65
N LEU A 12 16.82 -20.61 -23.80
CA LEU A 12 15.54 -21.30 -23.57
C LEU A 12 15.06 -21.23 -22.11
N PHE A 13 15.98 -21.21 -21.15
CA PHE A 13 15.62 -21.14 -19.73
C PHE A 13 15.09 -19.76 -19.29
N SER A 14 15.49 -18.69 -19.98
CA SER A 14 15.10 -17.32 -19.66
C SER A 14 13.60 -17.03 -19.84
N MET A 15 12.90 -17.83 -20.66
CA MET A 15 11.47 -17.63 -20.95
C MET A 15 10.53 -18.06 -19.80
N THR A 16 11.05 -18.67 -18.74
CA THR A 16 10.22 -19.13 -17.60
C THR A 16 10.05 -18.08 -16.49
N CYS A 17 10.71 -16.93 -16.58
CA CYS A 17 10.64 -15.87 -15.59
C CYS A 17 9.41 -14.96 -15.81
N PHE A 18 8.21 -15.49 -15.60
CA PHE A 18 6.99 -14.68 -15.57
C PHE A 18 6.60 -14.38 -14.12
N ALA A 19 6.60 -13.10 -13.73
CA ALA A 19 6.07 -12.66 -12.45
C ALA A 19 4.55 -12.92 -12.40
N GLN A 20 4.14 -14.02 -11.77
CA GLN A 20 2.74 -14.34 -11.57
C GLN A 20 2.12 -13.30 -10.63
N LYS A 21 1.28 -12.40 -11.17
CA LYS A 21 0.47 -11.48 -10.38
C LYS A 21 -0.50 -12.31 -9.54
N LYS A 22 -0.14 -12.58 -8.28
CA LYS A 22 -1.02 -13.25 -7.32
C LYS A 22 -2.26 -12.39 -7.13
N LYS A 23 -3.44 -12.96 -7.36
CA LYS A 23 -4.72 -12.28 -7.13
C LYS A 23 -4.87 -12.00 -5.63
N VAL A 24 -4.59 -10.77 -5.20
CA VAL A 24 -4.81 -10.33 -3.81
C VAL A 24 -6.30 -10.00 -3.65
N ILE A 25 -7.03 -10.86 -2.92
CA ILE A 25 -8.42 -10.60 -2.57
C ILE A 25 -8.41 -9.82 -1.25
N TYR A 26 -8.66 -8.51 -1.33
CA TYR A 26 -8.83 -7.68 -0.16
C TYR A 26 -10.20 -7.96 0.46
N LYS A 27 -10.23 -8.64 1.61
CA LYS A 27 -11.43 -8.81 2.40
C LYS A 27 -11.53 -7.65 3.39
N TYR A 28 -12.65 -6.93 3.34
CA TYR A 28 -12.96 -5.93 4.37
C TYR A 28 -13.26 -6.65 5.68
N LYS A 29 -12.75 -6.11 6.80
CA LYS A 29 -13.12 -6.58 8.13
C LYS A 29 -14.61 -6.31 8.31
N GLU A 30 -15.40 -7.36 8.53
CA GLU A 30 -16.82 -7.21 8.83
C GLU A 30 -17.00 -6.41 10.12
N TYR A 31 -18.07 -5.62 10.19
CA TYR A 31 -18.38 -4.79 11.35
C TYR A 31 -18.55 -5.68 12.59
N GLU A 32 -17.55 -5.66 13.48
CA GLU A 32 -17.67 -6.22 14.82
C GLU A 32 -18.72 -5.39 15.57
N LYS A 33 -19.82 -6.02 15.95
CA LYS A 33 -20.79 -5.42 16.88
C LYS A 33 -20.16 -5.46 18.26
N PHE A 34 -19.65 -4.32 18.71
CA PHE A 34 -19.20 -4.15 20.09
C PHE A 34 -20.45 -4.00 20.96
N ASP A 35 -20.71 -4.99 21.81
CA ASP A 35 -21.71 -4.86 22.86
C ASP A 35 -21.14 -3.91 23.92
N LEU A 36 -21.71 -2.71 24.00
CA LEU A 36 -21.33 -1.67 24.95
C LEU A 36 -22.11 -1.77 26.26
N GLY A 37 -22.92 -2.84 26.45
CA GLY A 37 -23.84 -2.98 27.57
C GLY A 37 -23.20 -2.87 28.96
N ASP A 38 -21.92 -3.25 29.08
CA ASP A 38 -21.17 -3.24 30.35
C ASP A 38 -20.00 -2.25 30.37
N LEU A 39 -19.98 -1.26 29.46
CA LEU A 39 -19.07 -0.13 29.62
C LEU A 39 -19.62 0.82 30.70
N GLU A 40 -19.72 0.34 31.94
CA GLU A 40 -19.82 1.20 33.11
C GLU A 40 -18.57 2.08 33.13
N ILE A 41 -18.73 3.29 32.60
CA ILE A 41 -17.81 4.39 32.87
C ILE A 41 -17.94 4.62 34.37
N LYS A 42 -17.08 3.95 35.16
CA LYS A 42 -16.82 4.31 36.56
C LYS A 42 -16.27 5.73 36.52
N GLY A 43 -17.18 6.69 36.48
CA GLY A 43 -16.89 8.11 36.55
C GLY A 43 -16.40 8.42 37.95
N SER A 44 -15.16 8.04 38.27
CA SER A 44 -14.35 8.92 39.09
C SER A 44 -14.35 10.25 38.33
N ILE A 45 -14.66 11.35 39.00
CA ILE A 45 -14.69 12.68 38.41
C ILE A 45 -13.30 12.97 37.83
N ILE A 46 -13.09 12.63 36.56
CA ILE A 46 -11.84 12.86 35.85
C ILE A 46 -11.93 14.29 35.35
N ALA A 47 -11.02 15.15 35.79
CA ALA A 47 -10.95 16.50 35.24
C ALA A 47 -10.62 16.39 33.74
N PRO A 48 -11.03 17.35 32.88
CA PRO A 48 -10.69 17.34 31.46
C PRO A 48 -9.17 17.22 31.17
N GLY A 49 -8.32 17.56 32.16
CA GLY A 49 -6.86 17.40 32.10
C GLY A 49 -6.33 15.98 32.37
N ASP A 50 -7.11 15.10 32.99
CA ASP A 50 -6.72 13.71 33.28
C ASP A 50 -6.87 12.80 32.05
N ILE A 51 -7.72 13.19 31.08
CA ILE A 51 -7.80 12.56 29.75
C ILE A 51 -6.66 13.14 28.89
N SER A 52 -5.42 12.91 29.30
CA SER A 52 -4.26 13.29 28.50
C SER A 52 -4.05 12.25 27.40
N VAL A 53 -4.25 12.67 26.15
CA VAL A 53 -3.83 11.87 24.99
C VAL A 53 -2.30 11.91 24.96
N LYS A 54 -1.65 10.80 25.31
CA LYS A 54 -0.19 10.66 25.13
C LYS A 54 0.13 10.98 23.67
N GLU A 55 0.96 12.01 23.44
CA GLU A 55 1.33 12.42 22.09
C GLU A 55 1.94 11.22 21.36
N ARG A 56 1.16 10.66 20.45
CA ARG A 56 1.59 9.56 19.59
C ARG A 56 2.64 10.14 18.67
N ARG A 57 3.84 9.56 18.59
CA ARG A 57 4.81 9.96 17.57
C ARG A 57 4.13 9.87 16.20
N ARG A 58 3.88 11.02 15.57
CA ARG A 58 3.30 11.08 14.23
C ARG A 58 4.30 10.43 13.29
N LYS A 59 3.96 9.26 12.75
CA LYS A 59 4.73 8.65 11.67
C LYS A 59 4.49 9.52 10.43
N VAL A 60 5.47 10.36 10.09
CA VAL A 60 5.45 11.08 8.82
C VAL A 60 5.64 10.02 7.75
N PHE A 61 4.57 9.69 7.04
CA PHE A 61 4.67 8.83 5.87
C PHE A 61 5.32 9.67 4.76
N GLU A 62 6.65 9.70 4.72
CA GLU A 62 7.35 10.07 3.51
C GLU A 62 7.05 8.99 2.48
N ARG A 63 6.08 9.28 1.61
CA ARG A 63 5.96 8.53 0.38
C ARG A 63 7.16 8.93 -0.46
N GLU A 64 8.00 7.96 -0.83
CA GLU A 64 8.75 8.01 -2.08
C GLU A 64 7.74 8.00 -3.23
N LEU A 65 6.98 9.08 -3.37
CA LEU A 65 6.33 9.36 -4.63
C LEU A 65 7.49 9.44 -5.61
N LEU A 66 7.52 8.52 -6.58
CA LEU A 66 8.45 8.58 -7.70
C LEU A 66 8.33 10.00 -8.27
N LYS A 67 9.28 10.87 -7.91
CA LYS A 67 9.41 12.18 -8.51
C LYS A 67 9.71 11.88 -9.97
N ARG A 68 8.69 12.05 -10.82
CA ARG A 68 8.94 12.09 -12.25
C ARG A 68 9.59 13.42 -12.53
N ASP A 69 10.75 13.38 -13.17
CA ASP A 69 11.44 14.61 -13.58
C ASP A 69 10.67 15.36 -14.68
N ASN A 70 9.78 14.67 -15.40
CA ASN A 70 8.99 15.24 -16.47
C ASN A 70 7.51 14.78 -16.41
N PHE A 71 6.60 15.76 -16.44
CA PHE A 71 5.15 15.56 -16.45
C PHE A 71 4.49 15.90 -17.80
N ASP A 72 5.24 16.39 -18.79
CA ASP A 72 4.74 16.90 -20.07
C ASP A 72 3.90 15.85 -20.81
N LYS A 73 4.36 14.59 -20.85
CA LYS A 73 3.61 13.50 -21.50
C LYS A 73 2.22 13.31 -20.89
N LYS A 74 2.11 13.43 -19.56
CA LYS A 74 0.85 13.23 -18.84
C LYS A 74 -0.07 14.44 -18.97
N ILE A 75 0.50 15.65 -18.96
CA ILE A 75 -0.24 16.90 -19.20
C ILE A 75 -0.84 16.90 -20.62
N ILE A 76 -0.07 16.51 -21.64
CA ILE A 76 -0.57 16.40 -23.02
C ILE A 76 -1.70 15.37 -23.13
N GLU A 77 -1.58 14.24 -22.43
CA GLU A 77 -2.60 13.21 -22.39
C GLU A 77 -3.89 13.71 -21.74
N GLU A 78 -3.80 14.35 -20.58
CA GLU A 78 -4.95 14.93 -19.87
C GLU A 78 -5.65 16.02 -20.71
N ILE A 79 -4.90 16.93 -21.34
CA ILE A 79 -5.45 17.96 -22.24
C ILE A 79 -6.21 17.32 -23.41
N LYS A 80 -5.69 16.25 -24.01
CA LYS A 80 -6.34 15.55 -25.12
C LYS A 80 -7.68 14.92 -24.73
N PHE A 81 -7.82 14.48 -23.49
CA PHE A 81 -9.03 13.84 -22.97
C PHE A 81 -9.91 14.78 -22.15
N LEU A 82 -9.60 16.08 -22.09
CA LEU A 82 -10.34 17.08 -21.32
C LEU A 82 -11.61 17.59 -22.02
N ARG A 83 -12.09 16.88 -23.05
CA ARG A 83 -13.27 17.25 -23.82
C ARG A 83 -14.34 16.19 -23.73
#